data_AF-A0A414HS16-F1
#
_entry.id   AF-A0A414HS16-F1
#
_cell.length_a   1.000
_cell.length_b   1.000
_cell.length_c   1.000
_cell.angle_alpha   90.00
_cell.angle_beta   90.00
_cell.angle_gamma   90.00
#
_symmetry.space_group_name_H-M   'P 1'
#
loop_
_entity.id
_entity.type
_entity.pdbx_description
1 polymer ?
#
loop_
_entity_poly.entity_id
_entity_poly.type
_entity_poly.pdbx_seq_one_letter_code
_entity_poly.pdbx_strand_id
1 'polypeptide(L)' 'MNSTVLKEIMAFLFGRKYYANIVATKGTTKQEICSYIFATKEAANRHRLEIETTLSFRFVETVSFRSRRIYFDSSVKS' A
#
# COMPACT_ATOMS: atom_id res chain seq x y z
N MET A 1 -18.36 -0.74 -4.91
CA MET A 1 -17.29 -1.50 -5.60
C MET A 1 -17.84 -2.89 -5.89
N ASN A 2 -18.14 -3.21 -7.14
CA ASN A 2 -18.66 -4.54 -7.50
C ASN A 2 -17.51 -5.56 -7.45
N SER A 3 -17.58 -6.51 -6.52
CA SER A 3 -16.63 -7.62 -6.39
C SER A 3 -17.12 -8.81 -7.23
N THR A 4 -16.21 -9.47 -7.95
CA THR A 4 -16.57 -10.70 -8.65
C THR A 4 -16.54 -11.88 -7.68
N VAL A 5 -17.38 -12.90 -7.91
CA VAL A 5 -17.39 -14.13 -7.10
C VAL A 5 -15.99 -14.75 -7.01
N LEU A 6 -15.26 -14.77 -8.13
CA LEU A 6 -13.88 -15.26 -8.16
C LEU A 6 -12.95 -14.48 -7.22
N LYS A 7 -13.12 -13.15 -7.12
CA LYS A 7 -12.33 -12.31 -6.22
C LYS A 7 -12.59 -12.64 -4.76
N GLU A 8 -13.85 -12.89 -4.40
CA GLU A 8 -14.20 -13.30 -3.03
C GLU A 8 -13.72 -14.73 -2.70
N ILE A 9 -13.79 -15.68 -3.65
CA ILE A 9 -13.21 -17.02 -3.46
C ILE A 9 -11.69 -16.92 -3.22
N MET A 10 -10.98 -16.14 -4.03
CA MET A 10 -9.55 -15.91 -3.86
C MET A 10 -9.22 -15.20 -2.54
N ALA A 11 -10.06 -14.27 -2.10
CA ALA A 11 -9.91 -13.61 -0.82
C ALA A 11 -10.18 -14.55 0.36
N PHE A 12 -11.12 -15.48 0.22
CA PHE A 12 -11.41 -16.50 1.22
C PHE A 12 -10.25 -17.49 1.36
N LEU A 13 -9.68 -17.97 0.26
CA LEU A 13 -8.58 -18.93 0.29
C LEU A 13 -7.27 -18.31 0.80
N PHE A 14 -6.89 -17.14 0.27
CA PHE A 14 -5.56 -16.57 0.47
C PHE A 14 -5.53 -15.26 1.26
N GLY A 15 -6.68 -14.73 1.67
CA GLY A 15 -6.80 -13.37 2.23
C GLY A 15 -6.95 -12.30 1.15
N ARG A 16 -7.41 -11.11 1.56
CA ARG A 16 -7.53 -9.93 0.71
C ARG A 16 -6.14 -9.42 0.36
N LYS A 17 -5.96 -9.01 -0.90
CA LYS A 17 -4.71 -8.46 -1.41
C LYS A 17 -4.62 -6.96 -1.10
N TYR A 18 -3.49 -6.55 -0.58
CA TYR A 18 -3.16 -5.18 -0.19
C TYR A 18 -1.81 -4.77 -0.79
N TYR A 19 -1.51 -3.48 -0.74
CA TYR A 19 -0.28 -2.88 -1.24
C TYR A 19 0.31 -1.93 -0.20
N ALA A 20 1.63 -1.78 -0.20
CA ALA A 20 2.34 -0.76 0.59
C ALA A 20 3.55 -0.28 -0.21
N ASN A 21 3.93 0.98 -0.03
CA ASN A 21 5.14 1.52 -0.65
C ASN A 21 6.30 1.43 0.33
N ILE A 22 7.47 1.02 -0.16
CA ILE A 22 8.73 1.17 0.55
C ILE A 22 9.33 2.53 0.15
N VAL A 23 9.74 3.29 1.15
CA VAL A 23 10.37 4.60 1.00
C VAL A 23 11.75 4.59 1.63
N ALA A 24 12.64 5.40 1.09
CA ALA A 24 13.95 5.64 1.68
C ALA A 24 14.09 7.12 2.05
N THR A 25 14.69 7.40 3.19
CA THR A 25 14.99 8.78 3.62
C THR A 25 16.24 9.27 2.89
N LYS A 26 16.11 10.37 2.13
CA LYS A 26 17.23 10.92 1.36
C LYS A 26 18.36 11.36 2.30
N GLY A 27 19.60 11.11 1.88
CA GLY A 27 20.79 11.40 2.70
C GLY A 27 21.09 10.35 3.78
N THR A 28 20.35 9.24 3.81
CA THR A 28 20.60 8.13 4.75
C THR A 28 20.50 6.77 4.05
N THR A 29 20.89 5.71 4.74
CA THR A 29 20.67 4.32 4.32
C THR A 29 19.32 3.75 4.79
N LYS A 30 18.47 4.56 5.44
CA LYS A 30 17.22 4.13 6.05
C LYS A 30 16.17 3.84 4.98
N GLN A 31 15.56 2.66 5.05
CA GLN A 31 14.42 2.24 4.23
C GLN A 31 13.31 1.71 5.12
N GLU A 32 12.08 2.10 4.83
CA GLU A 32 10.91 1.81 5.66
C GLU A 32 9.68 1.53 4.80
N ILE A 33 8.77 0.73 5.33
CA ILE A 33 7.42 0.59 4.77
C ILE A 33 6.63 1.84 5.17
N CYS A 34 5.88 2.43 4.24
CA CYS A 34 5.03 3.59 4.54
C CYS A 34 3.94 3.26 5.57
N SER A 35 3.48 4.27 6.29
CA SER A 35 2.47 4.13 7.36
C SER A 35 1.07 3.73 6.88
N TYR A 36 0.86 3.58 5.57
CA TYR A 36 -0.45 3.30 4.97
C TYR A 36 -0.47 1.96 4.24
N ILE A 37 -1.59 1.25 4.38
CA ILE A 37 -1.91 0.05 3.62
C ILE A 37 -2.97 0.41 2.59
N PHE A 38 -2.70 0.12 1.33
CA PHE A 38 -3.60 0.42 0.22
C PHE A 38 -4.39 -0.81 -0.21
N ALA A 39 -5.72 -0.66 -0.33
CA ALA A 39 -6.58 -1.71 -0.85
C ALA A 39 -6.44 -1.90 -2.38
N THR A 40 -5.90 -0.90 -3.09
CA THR A 40 -5.75 -0.90 -4.55
C THR A 40 -4.36 -0.46 -4.95
N LYS A 41 -3.89 -0.94 -6.11
CA LYS A 41 -2.57 -0.58 -6.64
C LYS A 41 -2.55 0.89 -7.07
N GLU A 42 -3.70 1.39 -7.53
CA GLU A 42 -3.90 2.76 -7.96
C GLU A 42 -3.75 3.73 -6.78
N ALA A 43 -4.27 3.37 -5.59
CA ALA A 43 -4.09 4.16 -4.38
C ALA A 43 -2.61 4.21 -3.94
N ALA A 44 -1.91 3.07 -3.98
CA ALA A 44 -0.47 3.03 -3.72
C ALA A 44 0.33 3.89 -4.72
N ASN A 45 -0.06 3.88 -5.99
CA ASN A 45 0.60 4.69 -7.02
C ASN A 45 0.34 6.19 -6.84
N ARG A 46 -0.84 6.61 -6.36
CA ARG A 46 -1.07 8.02 -6.01
C ARG A 46 -0.14 8.48 -4.88
N HIS A 47 -0.04 7.68 -3.82
CA HIS A 47 0.89 7.97 -2.73
C HIS A 47 2.36 7.98 -3.20
N ARG A 48 2.73 7.13 -4.16
CA ARG A 48 4.07 7.20 -4.78
C ARG A 48 4.33 8.58 -5.40
N LEU A 49 3.38 9.10 -6.17
CA LEU A 49 3.52 10.42 -6.80
C LEU A 49 3.65 11.53 -5.76
N GLU A 50 2.91 11.45 -4.66
CA GLU A 50 3.02 12.39 -3.52
C GLU A 50 4.39 12.30 -2.80
N ILE A 51 4.96 11.10 -2.67
CA ILE A 51 6.32 10.94 -2.12
C ILE A 51 7.35 11.62 -3.03
N GLU A 52 7.21 11.46 -4.34
CA GLU A 52 8.16 12.02 -5.32
C GLU A 52 8.18 13.56 -5.33
N THR A 53 7.10 14.23 -4.90
CA THR A 53 7.10 15.70 -4.72
C THR A 53 7.80 16.15 -3.44
N THR A 54 8.05 15.24 -2.49
CA THR A 54 8.64 15.58 -1.19
C THR A 54 10.17 15.55 -1.24
N LEU A 55 10.83 16.47 -0.53
CA LEU A 55 12.29 16.52 -0.46
C LEU A 55 12.90 15.44 0.45
N SER A 56 12.19 15.01 1.49
CA SER A 56 12.71 14.11 2.53
C SER A 56 12.79 12.64 2.13
N PHE A 57 11.92 12.18 1.24
CA PHE A 57 11.77 10.76 0.92
C PHE A 57 11.92 10.50 -0.58
N ARG A 58 12.38 9.29 -0.91
CA ARG A 58 12.32 8.73 -2.26
C ARG A 58 11.50 7.45 -2.25
N PHE A 59 10.71 7.24 -3.29
CA PHE A 59 10.10 5.95 -3.55
C PHE A 59 11.18 4.90 -3.88
N VAL A 60 10.98 3.68 -3.40
CA VAL A 60 11.82 2.52 -3.74
C VAL A 60 11.01 1.52 -4.55
N GLU A 61 9.95 0.96 -3.96
CA GLU A 61 9.11 -0.03 -4.62
C GLU A 61 7.70 -0.10 -3.99
N THR A 62 6.75 -0.65 -4.74
CA THR A 62 5.43 -1.01 -4.20
C THR A 62 5.38 -2.52 -4.02
N VAL A 63 5.25 -2.96 -2.77
CA VAL A 63 5.07 -4.37 -2.43
C VAL A 63 3.60 -4.72 -2.32
N SER A 64 3.26 -5.98 -2.56
CA SER A 64 1.91 -6.50 -2.32
C SER A 64 1.93 -7.66 -1.35
N PHE A 65 0.92 -7.72 -0.49
CA PHE A 65 0.77 -8.78 0.49
C PHE A 65 -0.70 -9.20 0.58
N ARG A 66 -0.97 -10.34 1.24
CA ARG A 66 -2.32 -10.79 1.51
C ARG A 66 -2.55 -10.95 3.01
N SER A 67 -3.75 -10.59 3.45
CA SER A 67 -4.15 -10.76 4.85
C SER A 67 -5.62 -11.16 4.96
N ARG A 68 -5.92 -12.01 5.94
CA ARG A 68 -7.30 -12.32 6.34
C ARG A 68 -7.91 -11.21 7.20
N ARG A 69 -7.08 -10.36 7.82
CA ARG A 69 -7.55 -9.16 8.53
C ARG A 69 -7.98 -8.11 7.52
N ILE A 70 -9.13 -7.50 7.77
CA ILE A 70 -9.65 -6.43 6.93
C ILE A 70 -9.07 -5.11 7.43
N TYR A 71 -8.11 -4.59 6.67
CA TYR A 71 -7.68 -3.21 6.80
C TYR A 71 -8.64 -2.38 5.95
N PHE A 72 -9.68 -1.83 6.58
CA PHE A 72 -10.50 -0.80 5.94
C PHE A 72 -9.63 0.40 5.61
N ASP A 73 -10.03 1.16 4.58
CA ASP A 73 -9.36 2.39 4.16
C ASP A 73 -9.15 3.24 5.40
N SER A 74 -7.94 3.15 5.96
CA SER A 74 -7.61 3.75 7.22
C SER A 74 -7.43 5.21 6.85
N SER A 75 -8.54 5.93 6.87
CA SER A 75 -8.62 7.38 6.99
C SER A 75 -8.03 7.79 8.35
N VAL A 76 -6.82 7.32 8.65
CA VAL A 76 -5.98 7.89 9.69
C VAL A 76 -5.49 9.19 9.10
N LYS A 77 -6.41 10.16 9.12
CA LYS A 77 -6.06 11.57 9.19
C LYS A 77 -5.17 11.68 10.43
N SER A 78 -3.89 11.93 10.22
CA SER A 78 -3.10 12.65 11.21
C SER A 78 -3.15 14.13 10.88
#